data_AF-A0A7Y9XFI7-F1
#
_entry.id   AF-A0A7Y9XFI7-F1
#
_cell.length_a   1.000
_cell.length_b   1.000
_cell.length_c   1.000
_cell.angle_alpha   90.00
_cell.angle_beta   90.00
_cell.angle_gamma   90.00
#
_symmetry.space_group_name_H-M   'P 1'
#
loop_
_entity.id
_entity.type
_entity.pdbx_description
1 polymer ?
#
loop_
_entity_poly.entity_id
_entity_poly.type
_entity_poly.pdbx_seq_one_letter_code
_entity_poly.pdbx_strand_id
1 'polypeptide(L)'
;MLPRAPTGRPRAAAVGAILTLCLVGAPLMSLFPVGVWDTAHALTMSGAGQGILLLAPVVVGAVLLMFWIGHQWLERSGVNHPAASAALVTSTAMATPVVAMVLAPEVMPMPGGTTVNTAFLTGVIATLGMGASVLAQRPPDRWQPGVLPALAVVAVLLTALPGLSEMVRAHAADERSRAQITSFDQTIAVLDHPDWSLAQVHEVHEGLRLTYRGPEGTPLHVLTWNEERSTKAGIHAGCDFPGTWCRDLEGMVVVHHSGGHPSELRTHLDDGTVASLVPRPGTAADLVDASRALRPERPGERAALVESVTT
;
A
#
# COMPACT_ATOMS: atom_id res chain seq x y z
N MET A 1 -16.89 -5.80 -31.45
CA MET A 1 -17.18 -6.37 -32.80
C MET A 1 -17.11 -5.27 -33.84
N LEU A 2 -16.27 -5.42 -34.86
CA LEU A 2 -15.95 -4.34 -35.80
C LEU A 2 -16.66 -4.55 -37.15
N PRO A 3 -17.17 -3.49 -37.79
CA PRO A 3 -17.68 -3.56 -39.15
C PRO A 3 -16.54 -4.00 -40.08
N ARG A 4 -16.80 -5.00 -40.92
CA ARG A 4 -15.86 -5.40 -41.97
C ARG A 4 -16.15 -4.57 -43.21
N ALA A 5 -15.11 -4.01 -43.81
CA ALA A 5 -15.17 -3.50 -45.18
C ALA A 5 -15.57 -4.64 -46.15
N PRO A 6 -16.05 -4.33 -47.37
CA PRO A 6 -16.28 -5.36 -48.40
C PRO A 6 -15.04 -6.24 -48.70
N THR A 7 -13.85 -5.81 -48.26
CA THR A 7 -12.58 -6.56 -48.31
C THR A 7 -12.29 -7.43 -47.07
N GLY A 8 -13.22 -7.56 -46.13
CA GLY A 8 -13.08 -8.41 -44.93
C GLY A 8 -12.21 -7.83 -43.80
N ARG A 9 -11.64 -6.62 -43.97
CA ARG A 9 -10.82 -5.94 -42.95
C ARG A 9 -11.69 -5.12 -41.99
N PRO A 10 -11.37 -5.06 -40.69
CA PRO A 10 -12.05 -4.15 -39.77
C PRO A 10 -11.84 -2.70 -40.23
N ARG A 11 -12.89 -1.88 -40.24
CA ARG A 11 -12.75 -0.44 -40.56
C ARG A 11 -11.83 0.20 -39.52
N ALA A 12 -10.69 0.73 -39.97
CA ALA A 12 -9.67 1.34 -39.09
C ALA A 12 -10.28 2.41 -38.16
N ALA A 13 -11.27 3.16 -38.65
CA ALA A 13 -12.03 4.14 -37.86
C ALA A 13 -12.75 3.54 -36.64
N ALA A 14 -13.34 2.34 -36.78
CA ALA A 14 -14.05 1.68 -35.69
C ALA A 14 -13.08 1.11 -34.63
N VAL A 15 -11.90 0.64 -35.05
CA VAL A 15 -10.84 0.20 -34.12
C VAL A 15 -10.27 1.39 -33.37
N GLY A 16 -9.96 2.48 -34.09
CA GLY A 16 -9.48 3.72 -33.51
C GLY A 16 -10.44 4.28 -32.48
N ALA A 17 -11.74 4.39 -32.81
CA ALA A 17 -12.75 4.90 -31.89
C ALA A 17 -12.86 4.08 -30.60
N ILE A 18 -12.80 2.74 -30.69
CA ILE A 18 -12.80 1.88 -29.51
C ILE A 18 -11.54 2.13 -28.67
N LEU A 19 -10.35 2.11 -29.28
CA LEU A 19 -9.10 2.34 -28.56
C LEU A 19 -9.05 3.71 -27.89
N THR A 20 -9.49 4.78 -28.57
CA THR A 20 -9.57 6.12 -27.99
C THR A 20 -10.54 6.16 -26.82
N LEU A 21 -11.69 5.48 -26.93
CA LEU A 21 -12.64 5.38 -25.82
C LEU A 21 -12.06 4.59 -24.63
N CYS A 22 -11.26 3.55 -24.87
CA CYS A 22 -10.59 2.77 -23.80
C CYS A 22 -9.48 3.55 -23.11
N LEU A 23 -8.60 4.17 -23.90
CA LEU A 23 -7.31 4.70 -23.43
C LEU A 23 -7.40 6.16 -22.99
N VAL A 24 -8.43 6.89 -23.41
CA VAL A 24 -8.63 8.31 -23.07
C VAL A 24 -9.99 8.52 -22.45
N GLY A 25 -11.05 7.96 -23.04
CA GLY A 25 -12.41 8.09 -22.53
C GLY A 25 -12.59 7.48 -21.14
N ALA A 26 -12.25 6.19 -20.98
CA ALA A 26 -12.44 5.48 -19.72
C ALA A 26 -11.63 6.09 -18.55
N PRO A 27 -10.35 6.47 -18.72
CA PRO A 27 -9.58 7.17 -17.69
C PRO A 27 -10.20 8.51 -17.27
N LEU A 28 -10.69 9.32 -18.23
CA LEU A 28 -11.39 10.56 -17.91
C LEU A 28 -12.71 10.31 -17.17
N MET A 29 -13.47 9.30 -17.60
CA MET A 29 -14.73 8.91 -16.94
C MET A 29 -14.50 8.41 -15.50
N SER A 30 -13.39 7.72 -15.23
CA SER A 30 -13.08 7.24 -13.86
C SER A 30 -12.72 8.34 -12.86
N LEU A 31 -12.38 9.55 -13.32
CA LEU A 31 -12.16 10.68 -12.41
C LEU A 31 -13.47 11.17 -11.79
N PHE A 32 -14.61 10.91 -12.43
CA PHE A 32 -15.91 11.35 -11.95
C PHE A 32 -16.31 10.69 -10.61
N PRO A 33 -16.28 9.36 -10.44
CA PRO A 33 -16.47 8.72 -9.14
C PRO A 33 -15.53 9.22 -8.04
N VAL A 34 -14.27 9.52 -8.38
CA VAL A 34 -13.28 10.03 -7.41
C VAL A 34 -13.69 11.41 -6.90
N GLY A 35 -14.02 12.35 -7.80
CA GLY A 35 -14.48 13.68 -7.38
C GLY A 35 -15.82 13.65 -6.64
N VAL A 36 -16.71 12.73 -7.00
CA VAL A 36 -17.98 12.48 -6.29
C VAL A 36 -17.73 12.01 -4.86
N TRP A 37 -16.75 11.13 -4.65
CA TRP A 37 -16.37 10.65 -3.33
C TRP A 37 -15.80 11.78 -2.46
N ASP A 38 -14.87 12.57 -3.00
CA ASP A 38 -14.25 13.69 -2.27
C ASP A 38 -15.28 14.75 -1.86
N THR A 39 -16.21 15.07 -2.77
CA THR A 39 -17.30 16.02 -2.48
C THR A 39 -18.30 15.48 -1.46
N ALA A 40 -18.66 14.19 -1.54
CA ALA A 40 -19.53 13.56 -0.54
C ALA A 40 -18.86 13.53 0.84
N HIS A 41 -17.57 13.23 0.90
CA HIS A 41 -16.80 13.23 2.15
C HIS A 41 -16.73 14.62 2.77
N ALA A 42 -16.43 15.65 1.97
CA ALA A 42 -16.40 17.05 2.41
C ALA A 42 -17.76 17.53 2.95
N LEU A 43 -18.87 17.20 2.26
CA LEU A 43 -20.23 17.56 2.69
C LEU A 43 -20.66 16.85 3.98
N THR A 44 -20.16 15.63 4.20
CA THR A 44 -20.41 14.87 5.43
C THR A 44 -19.65 15.50 6.60
N MET A 45 -18.38 15.84 6.40
CA MET A 45 -17.53 16.49 7.42
C MET A 45 -18.00 17.91 7.77
N SER A 46 -18.64 18.63 6.84
CA SER A 46 -19.16 19.98 7.08
C SER A 46 -20.53 20.02 7.76
N GLY A 47 -21.10 18.87 8.16
CA GLY A 47 -22.43 18.79 8.78
C GLY A 47 -23.60 19.02 7.82
N ALA A 48 -23.33 19.14 6.51
CA ALA A 48 -24.33 19.37 5.46
C ALA A 48 -24.76 18.06 4.78
N GLY A 49 -24.88 16.98 5.54
CA GLY A 49 -25.10 15.62 5.03
C GLY A 49 -26.39 15.44 4.20
N GLN A 50 -27.39 16.30 4.37
CA GLN A 50 -28.60 16.31 3.52
C GLN A 50 -28.30 16.69 2.06
N GLY A 51 -27.21 17.42 1.79
CA GLY A 51 -26.76 17.77 0.43
C GLY A 51 -26.38 16.55 -0.42
N ILE A 52 -26.07 15.41 0.21
CA ILE A 52 -25.74 14.14 -0.46
C ILE A 52 -26.94 13.63 -1.26
N LEU A 53 -28.17 13.90 -0.83
CA LEU A 53 -29.39 13.46 -1.52
C LEU A 53 -29.56 14.13 -2.90
N LEU A 54 -29.02 15.34 -3.08
CA LEU A 54 -29.02 16.05 -4.37
C LEU A 54 -27.90 15.56 -5.30
N LEU A 55 -26.91 14.86 -4.75
CA LEU A 55 -25.74 14.37 -5.47
C LEU A 55 -26.09 13.12 -6.30
N ALA A 56 -26.99 12.26 -5.81
CA ALA A 56 -27.45 11.06 -6.50
C ALA A 56 -28.06 11.32 -7.90
N PRO A 57 -29.05 12.21 -8.10
CA PRO A 57 -29.60 12.48 -9.43
C PRO A 57 -28.58 13.10 -10.39
N VAL A 58 -27.66 13.93 -9.87
CA VAL A 58 -26.58 14.54 -10.67
C VAL A 58 -25.59 13.47 -11.14
N VAL A 59 -25.23 12.53 -10.27
CA VAL A 59 -24.37 11.39 -10.59
C VAL A 59 -24.99 10.51 -11.66
N VAL A 60 -26.26 10.13 -11.49
CA VAL A 60 -26.98 9.32 -12.48
C VAL A 60 -27.05 10.05 -13.82
N GLY A 61 -27.35 11.34 -13.82
CA GLY A 61 -27.38 12.16 -15.04
C GLY A 61 -26.03 12.21 -15.77
N ALA A 62 -24.93 12.41 -15.03
CA ALA A 62 -23.59 12.42 -15.60
C ALA A 62 -23.19 11.05 -16.18
N VAL A 63 -23.51 9.95 -15.51
CA VAL A 63 -23.24 8.59 -16.00
C VAL A 63 -24.01 8.30 -17.29
N LEU A 64 -25.29 8.66 -17.34
CA LEU A 64 -26.11 8.51 -18.55
C LEU A 64 -25.58 9.37 -19.69
N LEU A 65 -25.11 10.58 -19.42
CA LEU A 65 -24.49 11.46 -20.41
C LEU A 65 -23.19 10.86 -20.97
N MET A 66 -22.31 10.35 -20.10
CA MET A 66 -21.07 9.68 -20.50
C MET A 66 -21.34 8.46 -21.38
N PHE A 67 -22.31 7.63 -20.99
CA PHE A 67 -22.78 6.51 -21.81
C PHE A 67 -23.30 6.98 -23.17
N TRP A 68 -24.17 8.00 -23.20
CA TRP A 68 -24.77 8.51 -24.43
C TRP A 68 -23.74 9.09 -25.40
N ILE A 69 -22.76 9.86 -24.91
CA ILE A 69 -21.66 10.40 -25.72
C ILE A 69 -20.83 9.25 -26.30
N GLY A 70 -20.47 8.26 -25.47
CA GLY A 70 -19.73 7.08 -25.93
C GLY A 70 -20.50 6.28 -26.99
N HIS A 71 -21.81 6.10 -26.79
CA HIS A 71 -22.68 5.44 -27.75
C HIS A 71 -22.74 6.18 -29.09
N GLN A 72 -23.00 7.49 -29.07
CA GLN A 72 -23.05 8.33 -30.27
C GLN A 72 -21.73 8.35 -31.04
N TRP A 73 -20.59 8.40 -30.32
CA TRP A 73 -19.26 8.31 -30.94
C TRP A 73 -19.09 6.98 -31.67
N LEU A 74 -19.33 5.87 -30.96
CA LEU A 74 -19.13 4.52 -31.50
C LEU A 74 -20.08 4.22 -32.67
N GLU A 75 -21.32 4.69 -32.59
CA GLU A 75 -22.32 4.58 -33.65
C GLU A 75 -21.85 5.32 -34.92
N ARG A 76 -21.42 6.59 -34.79
CA ARG A 76 -20.88 7.38 -35.91
C ARG A 76 -19.58 6.80 -36.49
N SER A 77 -18.84 6.04 -35.68
CA SER A 77 -17.62 5.34 -36.11
C SER A 77 -17.91 3.98 -36.77
N GLY A 78 -19.19 3.59 -36.84
CA GLY A 78 -19.67 2.38 -37.52
C GLY A 78 -19.54 1.10 -36.71
N VAL A 79 -19.37 1.16 -35.38
CA VAL A 79 -19.28 -0.04 -34.54
C VAL A 79 -20.61 -0.82 -34.57
N ASN A 80 -20.55 -2.15 -34.68
CA ASN A 80 -21.76 -2.98 -34.85
C ASN A 80 -22.66 -3.02 -33.61
N HIS A 81 -22.07 -2.92 -32.41
CA HIS A 81 -22.78 -2.96 -31.12
C HIS A 81 -22.35 -1.78 -30.23
N PRO A 82 -22.66 -0.54 -30.63
CA PRO A 82 -22.16 0.64 -29.96
C PRO A 82 -22.70 0.77 -28.53
N ALA A 83 -23.94 0.33 -28.28
CA ALA A 83 -24.55 0.34 -26.95
C ALA A 83 -23.83 -0.62 -25.97
N ALA A 84 -23.54 -1.86 -26.39
CA ALA A 84 -22.86 -2.83 -25.53
C ALA A 84 -21.41 -2.41 -25.21
N SER A 85 -20.69 -1.87 -26.19
CA SER A 85 -19.33 -1.37 -25.99
C SER A 85 -19.30 -0.12 -25.11
N ALA A 86 -20.21 0.84 -25.31
CA ALA A 86 -20.32 2.02 -24.45
C ALA A 86 -20.71 1.63 -23.02
N ALA A 87 -21.66 0.70 -22.85
CA ALA A 87 -22.09 0.22 -21.54
C ALA A 87 -20.93 -0.44 -20.77
N LEU A 88 -20.13 -1.27 -21.45
CA LEU A 88 -19.00 -1.96 -20.83
C LEU A 88 -17.89 -0.99 -20.43
N VAL A 89 -17.56 0.00 -21.26
CA VAL A 89 -16.58 1.03 -20.90
C VAL A 89 -17.08 1.88 -19.74
N THR A 90 -18.33 2.32 -19.80
CA THR A 90 -18.90 3.19 -18.76
C THR A 90 -18.99 2.42 -17.44
N SER A 91 -19.46 1.18 -17.45
CA SER A 91 -19.56 0.36 -16.23
C SER A 91 -18.21 0.05 -15.62
N THR A 92 -17.19 -0.31 -16.43
CA THR A 92 -15.83 -0.52 -15.93
C THR A 92 -15.22 0.77 -15.38
N ALA A 93 -15.40 1.91 -16.07
CA ALA A 93 -14.92 3.19 -15.58
C ALA A 93 -15.57 3.64 -14.27
N MET A 94 -16.83 3.27 -14.02
CA MET A 94 -17.52 3.56 -12.76
C MET A 94 -17.15 2.56 -11.65
N ALA A 95 -16.95 1.28 -11.98
CA ALA A 95 -16.69 0.23 -11.00
C ALA A 95 -15.24 0.22 -10.52
N THR A 96 -14.27 0.51 -11.39
CA THR A 96 -12.84 0.44 -11.05
C THR A 96 -12.46 1.36 -9.89
N PRO A 97 -12.88 2.63 -9.82
CA PRO A 97 -12.59 3.49 -8.68
C PRO A 97 -13.22 3.00 -7.38
N VAL A 98 -14.45 2.46 -7.43
CA VAL A 98 -15.15 1.93 -6.25
C VAL A 98 -14.45 0.68 -5.72
N VAL A 99 -14.11 -0.24 -6.61
CA VAL A 99 -13.37 -1.46 -6.26
C VAL A 99 -11.96 -1.13 -5.77
N ALA A 100 -11.29 -0.16 -6.41
CA ALA A 100 -10.00 0.33 -5.94
C ALA A 100 -10.13 0.94 -4.54
N MET A 101 -11.09 1.84 -4.28
CA MET A 101 -11.27 2.42 -2.95
C MET A 101 -11.62 1.39 -1.86
N VAL A 102 -12.41 0.37 -2.18
CA VAL A 102 -12.81 -0.69 -1.22
C VAL A 102 -11.68 -1.69 -0.97
N LEU A 103 -10.88 -2.03 -1.99
CA LEU A 103 -9.77 -2.96 -1.87
C LEU A 103 -8.44 -2.29 -1.48
N ALA A 104 -8.32 -0.96 -1.64
CA ALA A 104 -7.07 -0.22 -1.57
C ALA A 104 -6.99 0.91 -0.52
N PRO A 105 -7.33 0.67 0.77
CA PRO A 105 -6.55 1.29 1.83
C PRO A 105 -5.09 0.78 1.83
N GLU A 106 -4.80 -0.40 1.27
CA GLU A 106 -3.48 -1.06 1.36
C GLU A 106 -2.67 -1.16 0.06
N VAL A 107 -3.20 -0.74 -1.10
CA VAL A 107 -2.66 -1.15 -2.42
C VAL A 107 -2.15 0.00 -3.30
N MET A 108 -2.29 1.28 -2.91
CA MET A 108 -2.03 2.38 -3.85
C MET A 108 -1.19 3.52 -3.28
N PRO A 109 0.13 3.44 -3.49
CA PRO A 109 0.84 4.60 -4.00
C PRO A 109 1.84 4.17 -5.09
N MET A 110 1.36 4.12 -6.33
CA MET A 110 2.22 4.32 -7.50
C MET A 110 2.50 5.84 -7.64
N PRO A 111 3.66 6.24 -8.20
CA PRO A 111 4.23 7.60 -8.08
C PRO A 111 3.41 8.76 -8.69
N GLY A 112 2.27 8.49 -9.33
CA GLY A 112 1.38 9.50 -9.91
C GLY A 112 0.24 9.97 -9.00
N GLY A 113 0.08 9.41 -7.80
CA GLY A 113 -1.09 9.66 -6.94
C GLY A 113 -2.31 8.80 -7.28
N THR A 114 -3.26 8.71 -6.34
CA THR A 114 -4.42 7.78 -6.39
C THR A 114 -5.30 7.98 -7.62
N THR A 115 -5.47 9.22 -8.08
CA THR A 115 -6.23 9.61 -9.28
C THR A 115 -5.58 9.14 -10.58
N VAL A 116 -4.26 9.25 -10.71
CA VAL A 116 -3.54 8.81 -11.92
C VAL A 116 -3.51 7.28 -12.02
N ASN A 117 -3.36 6.61 -10.88
CA ASN A 117 -3.31 5.15 -10.82
C ASN A 117 -4.67 4.51 -11.12
N THR A 118 -5.76 5.08 -10.58
CA THR A 118 -7.12 4.65 -10.89
C THR A 118 -7.46 4.86 -12.36
N ALA A 119 -7.10 6.02 -12.92
CA ALA A 119 -7.29 6.32 -14.35
C ALA A 119 -6.55 5.32 -15.25
N PHE A 120 -5.29 4.98 -14.91
CA PHE A 120 -4.52 3.97 -15.63
C PHE A 120 -5.16 2.57 -15.53
N LEU A 121 -5.53 2.14 -14.33
CA LEU A 121 -6.13 0.84 -14.07
C LEU A 121 -7.46 0.68 -14.82
N THR A 122 -8.29 1.73 -14.85
CA THR A 122 -9.54 1.76 -15.61
C THR A 122 -9.30 1.55 -17.10
N GLY A 123 -8.32 2.25 -17.69
CA GLY A 123 -7.98 2.09 -19.10
C GLY A 123 -7.53 0.66 -19.43
N VAL A 124 -6.74 0.06 -18.55
CA VAL A 124 -6.30 -1.35 -18.68
C VAL A 124 -7.49 -2.30 -18.61
N ILE A 125 -8.33 -2.22 -17.57
CA ILE A 125 -9.47 -3.12 -17.36
C ILE A 125 -10.48 -3.00 -18.50
N ALA A 126 -10.80 -1.78 -18.95
CA ALA A 126 -11.71 -1.56 -20.06
C ALA A 126 -11.19 -2.20 -21.37
N THR A 127 -9.89 -2.03 -21.65
CA THR A 127 -9.22 -2.61 -22.82
C THR A 127 -9.24 -4.15 -22.76
N LEU A 128 -8.96 -4.73 -21.59
CA LEU A 128 -8.99 -6.17 -21.34
C LEU A 128 -10.41 -6.74 -21.48
N GLY A 129 -11.41 -6.08 -20.89
CA GLY A 129 -12.81 -6.50 -20.94
C GLY A 129 -13.36 -6.52 -22.36
N MET A 130 -12.99 -5.53 -23.18
CA MET A 130 -13.32 -5.55 -24.61
C MET A 130 -12.56 -6.63 -25.38
N GLY A 131 -11.28 -6.85 -25.08
CA GLY A 131 -10.48 -7.94 -25.66
C GLY A 131 -11.09 -9.32 -25.38
N ALA A 132 -11.48 -9.59 -24.14
CA ALA A 132 -12.12 -10.83 -23.71
C ALA A 132 -13.50 -11.03 -24.35
N SER A 133 -14.31 -9.98 -24.44
CA SER A 133 -15.61 -10.00 -25.13
C SER A 133 -15.48 -10.34 -26.62
N VAL A 134 -14.39 -9.89 -27.26
CA VAL A 134 -14.06 -10.21 -28.66
C VAL A 134 -13.55 -11.65 -28.82
N LEU A 135 -12.97 -12.26 -27.78
CA LEU A 135 -12.52 -13.66 -27.78
C LEU A 135 -13.68 -14.64 -27.54
N ALA A 136 -14.58 -14.32 -26.60
CA ALA A 136 -15.68 -15.21 -26.20
C ALA A 136 -16.77 -15.39 -27.27
N GLN A 137 -16.94 -14.43 -28.18
CA GLN A 137 -17.98 -14.47 -29.22
C GLN A 137 -17.46 -14.96 -30.59
N ARG A 138 -16.32 -15.66 -30.65
CA ARG A 138 -15.73 -16.12 -31.92
C ARG A 138 -16.29 -17.47 -32.39
N PRO A 139 -16.68 -17.59 -33.67
CA PRO A 139 -16.71 -18.88 -34.33
C PRO A 139 -15.27 -19.40 -34.55
N PRO A 140 -15.03 -20.72 -34.44
CA PRO A 140 -13.69 -21.31 -34.22
C PRO A 140 -12.66 -21.17 -35.37
N ASP A 141 -12.99 -20.56 -36.51
CA ASP A 141 -12.40 -21.00 -37.78
C ASP A 141 -11.54 -19.99 -38.57
N ARG A 142 -11.04 -18.88 -37.99
CA ARG A 142 -10.04 -18.03 -38.70
C ARG A 142 -9.22 -17.12 -37.80
N TRP A 143 -7.90 -17.29 -37.83
CA TRP A 143 -6.93 -16.36 -37.25
C TRP A 143 -6.89 -15.05 -38.04
N GLN A 144 -7.12 -13.92 -37.36
CA GLN A 144 -6.96 -12.56 -37.92
C GLN A 144 -5.92 -11.75 -37.14
N PRO A 145 -5.16 -10.85 -37.81
CA PRO A 145 -3.94 -10.21 -37.28
C PRO A 145 -4.18 -9.05 -36.29
N GLY A 146 -5.08 -9.25 -35.32
CA GLY A 146 -5.36 -8.28 -34.23
C GLY A 146 -5.37 -8.90 -32.83
N VAL A 147 -5.07 -10.20 -32.71
CA VAL A 147 -5.05 -10.95 -31.44
C VAL A 147 -3.70 -10.81 -30.72
N LEU A 148 -2.62 -10.72 -31.51
CA LEU A 148 -1.26 -10.60 -30.99
C LEU A 148 -1.03 -9.34 -30.14
N PRO A 149 -1.53 -8.14 -30.49
CA PRO A 149 -1.33 -6.96 -29.65
C PRO A 149 -2.06 -7.06 -28.31
N ALA A 150 -3.28 -7.61 -28.30
CA ALA A 150 -4.07 -7.77 -27.08
C ALA A 150 -3.45 -8.82 -26.14
N LEU A 151 -2.98 -9.95 -26.70
CA LEU A 151 -2.24 -10.97 -25.93
C LEU A 151 -0.88 -10.45 -25.44
N ALA A 152 -0.19 -9.63 -26.23
CA ALA A 152 1.07 -9.02 -25.82
C ALA A 152 0.86 -8.05 -24.63
N VAL A 153 -0.19 -7.23 -24.66
CA VAL A 153 -0.53 -6.33 -23.54
C VAL A 153 -0.90 -7.14 -22.29
N VAL A 154 -1.72 -8.19 -22.42
CA VAL A 154 -2.06 -9.11 -21.31
C VAL A 154 -0.80 -9.77 -20.74
N ALA A 155 0.08 -10.27 -21.61
CA ALA A 155 1.31 -10.93 -21.18
C ALA A 155 2.24 -9.97 -20.45
N VAL A 156 2.41 -8.73 -20.95
CA VAL A 156 3.21 -7.68 -20.31
C VAL A 156 2.65 -7.28 -18.94
N LEU A 157 1.32 -7.19 -18.81
CA LEU A 157 0.67 -6.93 -17.52
C LEU A 157 0.85 -8.09 -16.53
N LEU A 158 0.71 -9.33 -16.99
CA LEU A 158 0.92 -10.53 -16.18
C LEU A 158 2.37 -10.70 -15.74
N THR A 159 3.35 -10.28 -16.56
CA THR A 159 4.77 -10.30 -16.18
C THR A 159 5.17 -9.16 -15.26
N ALA A 160 4.46 -8.04 -15.28
CA ALA A 160 4.71 -6.90 -14.39
C ALA A 160 4.09 -7.03 -12.99
N LEU A 161 3.06 -7.88 -12.84
CA LEU A 161 2.32 -8.11 -11.60
C LEU A 161 3.18 -8.48 -10.37
N PRO A 162 4.21 -9.35 -10.47
CA PRO A 162 5.06 -9.69 -9.33
C PRO A 162 5.87 -8.49 -8.80
N GLY A 163 6.48 -7.71 -9.69
CA GLY A 163 7.26 -6.52 -9.30
C GLY A 163 6.40 -5.42 -8.71
N LEU A 164 5.17 -5.24 -9.22
CA LEU A 164 4.19 -4.33 -8.64
C LEU A 164 3.75 -4.82 -7.24
N SER A 165 3.56 -6.12 -7.04
CA SER A 165 3.23 -6.67 -5.72
C SER A 165 4.35 -6.47 -4.71
N GLU A 166 5.61 -6.54 -5.12
CA GLU A 166 6.75 -6.31 -4.22
C GLU A 166 6.90 -4.84 -3.85
N MET A 167 6.76 -3.93 -4.83
CA MET A 167 6.76 -2.48 -4.56
C MET A 167 5.63 -2.06 -3.62
N VAL A 168 4.42 -2.59 -3.82
CA VAL A 168 3.27 -2.32 -2.93
C VAL A 168 3.54 -2.84 -1.51
N ARG A 169 4.12 -4.04 -1.37
CA ARG A 169 4.46 -4.59 -0.05
C ARG A 169 5.53 -3.81 0.68
N ALA A 170 6.57 -3.37 -0.03
CA ALA A 170 7.64 -2.55 0.54
C ALA A 170 7.06 -1.23 1.06
N HIS A 171 6.28 -0.54 0.23
CA HIS A 171 5.70 0.74 0.62
C HIS A 171 4.66 0.62 1.75
N ALA A 172 3.85 -0.44 1.76
CA ALA A 172 2.93 -0.70 2.86
C ALA A 172 3.67 -1.00 4.17
N ALA A 173 4.87 -1.58 4.11
CA ALA A 173 5.73 -1.73 5.27
C ALA A 173 6.30 -0.38 5.74
N ASP A 174 6.64 0.51 4.79
CA ASP A 174 7.15 1.85 5.07
C ASP A 174 6.09 2.75 5.73
N GLU A 175 4.87 2.78 5.18
CA GLU A 175 3.74 3.53 5.76
C GLU A 175 3.35 3.01 7.14
N ARG A 176 3.35 1.67 7.32
CA ARG A 176 3.10 1.06 8.62
C ARG A 176 4.18 1.43 9.63
N SER A 177 5.45 1.41 9.22
CA SER A 177 6.58 1.81 10.07
C SER A 177 6.49 3.29 10.45
N ARG A 178 6.15 4.16 9.48
CA ARG A 178 5.90 5.58 9.71
C ARG A 178 4.77 5.81 10.69
N ALA A 179 3.61 5.17 10.45
CA ALA A 179 2.45 5.28 11.32
C ALA A 179 2.82 4.89 12.75
N GLN A 180 3.48 3.75 12.93
CA GLN A 180 3.92 3.26 14.24
C GLN A 180 4.87 4.22 14.97
N ILE A 181 5.86 4.81 14.29
CA ILE A 181 6.76 5.80 14.91
C ILE A 181 6.00 7.09 15.28
N THR A 182 5.11 7.56 14.40
CA THR A 182 4.39 8.81 14.63
C THR A 182 3.29 8.70 15.69
N SER A 183 2.63 7.55 15.80
CA SER A 183 1.55 7.31 16.76
C SER A 183 2.05 6.81 18.11
N PHE A 184 3.35 6.57 18.28
CA PHE A 184 3.90 6.10 19.54
C PHE A 184 4.00 7.26 20.55
N ASP A 185 3.07 7.35 21.49
CA ASP A 185 2.97 8.50 22.40
C ASP A 185 4.14 8.69 23.38
N GLN A 186 5.09 7.74 23.44
CA GLN A 186 6.17 7.72 24.44
C GLN A 186 7.53 8.05 23.81
N THR A 187 8.52 8.40 24.63
CA THR A 187 9.92 8.55 24.19
C THR A 187 10.40 7.22 23.59
N ILE A 188 11.07 7.28 22.44
CA ILE A 188 11.67 6.12 21.77
C ILE A 188 13.14 6.00 22.21
N ALA A 189 13.59 4.79 22.55
CA ALA A 189 15.00 4.51 22.76
C ALA A 189 15.72 4.39 21.41
N VAL A 190 16.72 5.23 21.19
CA VAL A 190 17.53 5.27 19.97
C VAL A 190 18.93 4.76 20.27
N LEU A 191 19.44 3.86 19.43
CA LEU A 191 20.81 3.37 19.49
C LEU A 191 21.68 4.27 18.61
N ASP A 192 22.45 5.16 19.23
CA ASP A 192 23.32 6.13 18.57
C ASP A 192 24.76 5.58 18.53
N HIS A 193 24.98 4.58 17.68
CA HIS A 193 26.25 3.87 17.58
C HIS A 193 26.75 3.82 16.13
N PRO A 194 28.05 4.11 15.86
CA PRO A 194 28.57 4.20 14.49
C PRO A 194 28.44 2.91 13.68
N ASP A 195 28.55 1.77 14.34
CA ASP A 195 28.50 0.45 13.70
C ASP A 195 27.09 -0.12 13.50
N TRP A 196 26.05 0.56 14.01
CA TRP A 196 24.67 0.07 13.96
C TRP A 196 23.78 1.03 13.18
N SER A 197 23.12 0.53 12.14
CA SER A 197 22.14 1.30 11.36
C SER A 197 20.72 0.82 11.63
N LEU A 198 19.79 1.73 11.87
CA LEU A 198 18.37 1.41 11.97
C LEU A 198 17.87 0.85 10.63
N ALA A 199 17.16 -0.28 10.68
CA ALA A 199 16.70 -0.98 9.49
C ALA A 199 15.18 -1.20 9.45
N GLN A 200 14.53 -1.41 10.58
CA GLN A 200 13.08 -1.68 10.64
C GLN A 200 12.48 -1.23 11.97
N VAL A 201 11.16 -0.93 11.96
CA VAL A 201 10.38 -0.67 13.17
C VAL A 201 9.14 -1.57 13.19
N HIS A 202 8.80 -2.09 14.37
CA HIS A 202 7.60 -2.89 14.60
C HIS A 202 6.99 -2.52 15.95
N GLU A 203 5.69 -2.30 16.00
CA GLU A 203 4.95 -2.24 17.26
C GLU A 203 4.85 -3.64 17.89
N VAL A 204 5.09 -3.73 19.20
CA VAL A 204 5.04 -4.97 19.97
C VAL A 204 4.39 -4.67 21.32
N HIS A 205 3.21 -5.24 21.58
CA HIS A 205 2.49 -5.24 22.86
C HIS A 205 2.78 -4.02 23.77
N GLU A 206 2.15 -2.89 23.46
CA GLU A 206 2.28 -1.60 24.19
C GLU A 206 3.69 -0.96 24.19
N GLY A 207 4.59 -1.45 23.34
CA GLY A 207 5.93 -0.90 23.12
C GLY A 207 6.32 -0.83 21.64
N LEU A 208 7.46 -0.21 21.37
CA LEU A 208 8.02 -0.06 20.03
C LEU A 208 9.34 -0.81 19.92
N ARG A 209 9.47 -1.68 18.92
CA ARG A 209 10.69 -2.44 18.62
C ARG A 209 11.38 -1.88 17.38
N LEU A 210 12.54 -1.27 17.57
CA LEU A 210 13.45 -0.86 16.52
C LEU A 210 14.43 -2.01 16.24
N THR A 211 14.77 -2.26 14.99
CA THR A 211 15.74 -3.28 14.59
C THR A 211 16.91 -2.62 13.91
N TYR A 212 18.07 -2.73 14.54
CA TYR A 212 19.35 -2.24 14.03
C TYR A 212 20.13 -3.39 13.39
N ARG A 213 20.97 -3.07 12.41
CA ARG A 213 21.91 -4.02 11.80
C ARG A 213 23.33 -3.56 12.04
N GLY A 214 24.15 -4.48 12.53
CA GLY A 214 25.58 -4.29 12.72
C GLY A 214 26.40 -4.55 11.43
N PRO A 215 27.74 -4.48 11.52
CA PRO A 215 28.65 -4.60 10.37
C PRO A 215 28.54 -5.92 9.60
N GLU A 216 28.17 -7.00 10.28
CA GLU A 216 27.98 -8.33 9.69
C GLU A 216 26.52 -8.62 9.33
N GLY A 217 25.64 -7.60 9.36
CA GLY A 217 24.20 -7.77 9.19
C GLY A 217 23.51 -8.48 10.35
N THR A 218 24.20 -8.62 11.48
CA THR A 218 23.64 -9.14 12.74
C THR A 218 22.54 -8.21 13.24
N PRO A 219 21.32 -8.71 13.51
CA PRO A 219 20.24 -7.85 13.99
C PRO A 219 20.32 -7.70 15.51
N LEU A 220 20.11 -6.47 15.95
CA LEU A 220 19.90 -6.12 17.35
C LEU A 220 18.55 -5.41 17.46
N HIS A 221 17.69 -5.90 18.35
CA HIS A 221 16.39 -5.30 18.58
C HIS A 221 16.44 -4.41 19.82
N VAL A 222 15.94 -3.17 19.69
CA VAL A 222 15.77 -2.22 20.79
C VAL A 222 14.27 -2.09 21.04
N LEU A 223 13.80 -2.58 22.19
CA LEU A 223 12.41 -2.41 22.61
C LEU A 223 12.31 -1.27 23.62
N THR A 224 11.31 -0.42 23.45
CA THR A 224 11.04 0.71 24.34
C THR A 224 9.65 0.58 24.96
N TRP A 225 9.54 0.76 26.27
CA TRP A 225 8.27 0.85 26.99
C TRP A 225 8.36 1.74 28.23
N ASN A 226 7.20 2.22 28.68
CA ASN A 226 7.03 2.94 29.94
C ASN A 226 6.40 2.03 31.01
N GLU A 227 6.90 2.14 32.24
CA GLU A 227 6.43 1.43 33.43
C GLU A 227 4.97 1.74 33.78
N GLU A 228 4.46 2.93 33.46
CA GLU A 228 3.10 3.37 33.82
C GLU A 228 1.97 2.53 33.18
N ARG A 229 2.23 1.87 32.05
CA ARG A 229 1.22 1.06 31.32
C ARG A 229 1.46 -0.45 31.42
N SER A 230 2.65 -0.90 31.80
CA SER A 230 2.95 -2.33 31.90
C SER A 230 2.33 -2.94 33.16
N THR A 231 1.60 -4.04 33.01
CA THR A 231 1.08 -4.86 34.12
C THR A 231 2.19 -5.48 34.99
N LYS A 232 3.44 -5.48 34.51
CA LYS A 232 4.66 -5.80 35.25
C LYS A 232 5.65 -4.65 35.02
N ALA A 233 5.51 -3.58 35.79
CA ALA A 233 6.41 -2.41 35.74
C ALA A 233 7.83 -2.78 36.18
N GLY A 234 8.86 -2.16 35.58
CA GLY A 234 10.25 -2.33 35.99
C GLY A 234 11.18 -2.95 34.95
N ILE A 235 12.46 -2.61 35.04
CA ILE A 235 13.58 -3.34 34.39
C ILE A 235 13.57 -4.85 34.69
N HIS A 236 12.92 -5.28 35.78
CA HIS A 236 12.76 -6.68 36.19
C HIS A 236 11.50 -7.39 35.66
N ALA A 237 10.74 -6.78 34.74
CA ALA A 237 9.51 -7.35 34.22
C ALA A 237 9.69 -8.78 33.67
N GLY A 238 8.99 -9.79 34.21
CA GLY A 238 9.09 -11.16 33.73
C GLY A 238 10.34 -11.94 34.19
N CYS A 239 11.15 -11.38 35.07
CA CYS A 239 12.23 -12.11 35.75
C CYS A 239 11.72 -13.24 36.66
N ASP A 240 10.44 -13.20 37.01
CA ASP A 240 9.72 -14.21 37.80
C ASP A 240 9.18 -15.38 36.96
N PHE A 241 9.33 -15.34 35.63
CA PHE A 241 8.80 -16.39 34.76
C PHE A 241 9.65 -17.68 34.82
N PRO A 242 9.00 -18.87 34.79
CA PRO A 242 9.71 -20.14 34.76
C PRO A 242 10.73 -20.22 33.61
N GLY A 243 11.95 -20.66 33.90
CA GLY A 243 13.03 -20.80 32.90
C GLY A 243 13.71 -19.48 32.50
N THR A 244 13.32 -18.36 33.13
CA THR A 244 13.98 -17.06 33.02
C THR A 244 14.70 -16.76 34.32
N TRP A 245 15.92 -16.24 34.24
CA TRP A 245 16.60 -15.67 35.40
C TRP A 245 17.25 -14.35 35.02
N CYS A 246 17.32 -13.46 36.00
CA CYS A 246 17.84 -12.11 35.83
C CYS A 246 19.02 -11.88 36.75
N ARG A 247 19.97 -11.06 36.29
CA ARG A 247 21.12 -10.64 37.08
C ARG A 247 21.33 -9.15 36.93
N ASP A 248 21.47 -8.48 38.06
CA ASP A 248 21.83 -7.07 38.11
C ASP A 248 23.29 -6.86 37.68
N LEU A 249 23.50 -5.84 36.86
CA LEU A 249 24.79 -5.42 36.38
C LEU A 249 24.82 -3.89 36.28
N GLU A 250 25.46 -3.22 37.25
CA GLU A 250 25.68 -1.77 37.20
C GLU A 250 24.42 -0.92 36.91
N GLY A 251 23.28 -1.28 37.52
CA GLY A 251 22.00 -0.58 37.29
C GLY A 251 21.23 -1.04 36.03
N MET A 252 21.76 -2.03 35.31
CA MET A 252 21.10 -2.76 34.23
C MET A 252 20.66 -4.15 34.71
N VAL A 253 19.73 -4.76 33.97
CA VAL A 253 19.28 -6.14 34.21
C VAL A 253 19.61 -6.98 32.99
N VAL A 254 20.42 -8.02 33.18
CA VAL A 254 20.67 -9.03 32.15
C VAL A 254 19.70 -10.17 32.35
N VAL A 255 18.93 -10.47 31.30
CA VAL A 255 17.91 -11.51 31.29
C VAL A 255 18.41 -12.70 30.49
N HIS A 256 18.24 -13.88 31.06
CA HIS A 256 18.64 -15.14 30.46
C HIS A 256 17.42 -16.04 30.29
N HIS A 257 17.08 -16.34 29.03
CA HIS A 257 16.11 -17.37 28.66
C HIS A 257 16.90 -18.63 28.29
N SER A 258 16.74 -19.71 29.06
CA SER A 258 17.29 -21.07 28.82
C SER A 258 18.55 -21.19 27.90
N GLY A 259 19.73 -21.46 28.46
CA GLY A 259 20.94 -21.80 27.66
C GLY A 259 22.21 -21.01 27.97
N GLY A 260 22.24 -20.17 29.01
CA GLY A 260 23.47 -19.58 29.57
C GLY A 260 24.01 -18.34 28.85
N HIS A 261 23.56 -18.02 27.64
CA HIS A 261 23.89 -16.75 26.96
C HIS A 261 22.92 -15.63 27.39
N PRO A 262 23.39 -14.37 27.51
CA PRO A 262 22.49 -13.23 27.75
C PRO A 262 21.51 -13.12 26.59
N SER A 263 20.23 -13.22 26.91
CA SER A 263 19.15 -13.22 25.91
C SER A 263 18.58 -11.82 25.71
N GLU A 264 18.79 -10.95 26.70
CA GLU A 264 18.30 -9.58 26.71
C GLU A 264 19.08 -8.77 27.78
N LEU A 265 19.27 -7.48 27.54
CA LEU A 265 19.78 -6.52 28.52
C LEU A 265 18.83 -5.33 28.61
N ARG A 266 18.41 -4.99 29.82
CA ARG A 266 17.47 -3.89 30.08
C ARG A 266 18.12 -2.80 30.89
N THR A 267 17.81 -1.55 30.57
CA THR A 267 18.34 -0.38 31.26
C THR A 267 17.27 0.72 31.32
N HIS A 268 17.43 1.63 32.27
CA HIS A 268 16.76 2.93 32.21
C HIS A 268 17.56 3.88 31.34
N LEU A 269 16.84 4.74 30.61
CA LEU A 269 17.37 5.95 30.02
C LEU A 269 17.32 7.10 31.03
N ASP A 270 18.00 8.20 30.72
CA ASP A 270 18.08 9.38 31.60
C ASP A 270 16.70 10.02 31.91
N ASP A 271 15.70 9.80 31.05
CA ASP A 271 14.32 10.28 31.23
C ASP A 271 13.42 9.28 31.98
N GLY A 272 13.97 8.16 32.43
CA GLY A 272 13.27 7.08 33.13
C GLY A 272 12.68 6.00 32.22
N THR A 273 12.68 6.20 30.89
CA THR A 273 12.18 5.22 29.92
C THR A 273 12.96 3.92 30.02
N VAL A 274 12.27 2.77 29.92
CA VAL A 274 12.93 1.47 29.91
C VAL A 274 13.26 1.07 28.48
N ALA A 275 14.52 0.72 28.25
CA ALA A 275 15.01 0.20 26.99
C ALA A 275 15.52 -1.24 27.18
N SER A 276 15.22 -2.10 26.21
CA SER A 276 15.68 -3.49 26.16
C SER A 276 16.42 -3.77 24.87
N LEU A 277 17.60 -4.33 25.00
CA LEU A 277 18.43 -4.84 23.91
C LEU A 277 18.26 -6.35 23.81
N VAL A 278 17.73 -6.82 22.69
CA VAL A 278 17.51 -8.24 22.41
C VAL A 278 18.32 -8.64 21.17
N PRO A 279 19.42 -9.39 21.33
CA PRO A 279 20.17 -9.91 20.20
C PRO A 279 19.45 -11.09 19.55
N ARG A 280 19.91 -11.48 18.35
CA ARG A 280 19.47 -12.75 17.74
C ARG A 280 19.83 -13.92 18.67
N PRO A 281 18.92 -14.88 18.92
CA PRO A 281 19.22 -16.06 19.70
C PRO A 281 20.48 -16.78 19.21
N GLY A 282 21.38 -17.16 20.13
CA GLY A 282 22.63 -17.86 19.82
C GLY A 282 23.74 -16.96 19.28
N THR A 283 23.59 -15.63 19.30
CA THR A 283 24.67 -14.69 18.93
C THR A 283 25.32 -14.08 20.16
N ALA A 284 26.63 -13.88 20.10
CA ALA A 284 27.39 -13.14 21.11
C ALA A 284 27.45 -11.66 20.69
N ALA A 285 26.42 -10.90 21.06
CA ALA A 285 26.46 -9.44 20.96
C ALA A 285 26.95 -8.85 22.29
N ASP A 286 27.84 -7.85 22.24
CA ASP A 286 28.20 -7.08 23.43
C ASP A 286 27.07 -6.09 23.74
N LEU A 287 26.11 -6.54 24.55
CA LEU A 287 24.95 -5.75 24.93
C LEU A 287 25.31 -4.60 25.87
N VAL A 288 26.44 -4.69 26.58
CA VAL A 288 26.86 -3.64 27.53
C VAL A 288 27.44 -2.45 26.78
N ASP A 289 28.23 -2.71 25.75
CA ASP A 289 28.73 -1.64 24.88
C ASP A 289 27.57 -0.96 24.13
N ALA A 290 26.67 -1.76 23.55
CA ALA A 290 25.48 -1.25 22.87
C ALA A 290 24.56 -0.45 23.82
N SER A 291 24.43 -0.84 25.09
CA SER A 291 23.57 -0.11 26.03
C SER A 291 24.09 1.28 26.37
N ARG A 292 25.41 1.49 26.36
CA ARG A 292 26.02 2.81 26.60
C ARG A 292 25.76 3.80 25.47
N ALA A 293 25.45 3.31 24.28
CA ALA A 293 25.06 4.11 23.13
C ALA A 293 23.54 4.34 23.03
N LEU A 294 22.75 3.79 23.96
CA LEU A 294 21.33 4.08 24.03
C LEU A 294 21.09 5.48 24.60
N ARG A 295 20.16 6.18 23.98
CA ARG A 295 19.67 7.48 24.47
C ARG A 295 18.19 7.66 24.15
N PRO A 296 17.50 8.56 24.87
CA PRO A 296 16.17 8.97 24.45
C PRO A 296 16.25 9.68 23.09
N GLU A 297 15.17 9.56 22.30
CA GLU A 297 15.00 10.37 21.10
C GLU A 297 15.07 11.87 21.44
N ARG A 298 15.72 12.64 20.56
CA ARG A 298 15.81 14.09 20.70
C ARG A 298 14.52 14.74 20.19
N PRO A 299 14.16 15.94 20.69
CA PRO A 299 13.04 16.70 20.14
C PRO A 299 13.18 16.90 18.63
N GLY A 300 12.16 16.47 17.87
CA GLY A 300 12.15 16.55 16.40
C GLY A 300 12.85 15.39 15.65
N GLU A 301 13.49 14.45 16.35
CA GLU A 301 14.21 13.33 15.74
C GLU A 301 13.29 12.27 15.09
N ARG A 302 12.01 12.25 15.47
CA ARG A 302 11.02 11.32 14.91
C ARG A 302 10.94 11.34 13.39
N ALA A 303 11.05 12.51 12.77
CA ALA A 303 11.05 12.62 11.32
C ALA A 303 12.27 11.93 10.70
N ALA A 304 13.45 12.05 11.32
CA ALA A 304 14.67 11.39 10.88
C ALA A 304 14.62 9.87 11.10
N LEU A 305 14.02 9.41 12.20
CA LEU A 305 13.77 7.98 12.43
C LEU A 305 12.86 7.39 11.34
N VAL A 306 11.78 8.09 10.98
CA VAL A 306 10.90 7.69 9.86
C VAL A 306 11.69 7.63 8.56
N GLU A 307 12.45 8.68 8.23
CA GLU A 307 13.24 8.73 7.00
C GLU A 307 14.20 7.52 6.92
N SER A 308 14.91 7.22 8.01
CA SER A 308 15.90 6.13 8.05
C SER A 308 15.35 4.71 7.82
N VAL A 309 14.03 4.50 7.95
CA VAL A 309 13.39 3.19 7.72
C VAL A 309 12.50 3.14 6.48
N THR A 310 12.36 4.26 5.76
CA THR A 310 11.50 4.37 4.58
C THR A 310 12.27 4.70 3.29
N THR A 311 13.60 4.85 3.38
CA THR A 311 14.54 5.04 2.25
C THR A 311 15.28 3.76 1.91
#